data_AF-A0A356S8R9-F1
#
_entry.id   AF-A0A356S8R9-F1
#
_cell.length_a   1.000
_cell.length_b   1.000
_cell.length_c   1.000
_cell.angle_alpha   90.00
_cell.angle_beta   90.00
_cell.angle_gamma   90.00
#
_symmetry.space_group_name_H-M   'P 1'
#
loop_
_entity.id
_entity.type
_entity.pdbx_description
1 polymer ?
#
loop_
_entity_poly.entity_id
_entity_poly.type
_entity_poly.pdbx_seq_one_letter_code
_entity_poly.pdbx_strand_id
1 'polypeptide(L)'
;MTIEGSFPTPNISKLPLTVAVYYDDALREFAYLEYSETGAEEFNIESGQSHIELFNAVLPAMFEEVVVVDSMEAAEGRGVDAVFAPLIEEFQLALPAKTKLDVYEVWIKYNMRLVTAEGDYIADWVLTSYGKTPMETFRTTEAAINDAAVVALRDLASSFSLSFTQVPEVRDWLASL
;
A
#
# COMPACT_ATOMS: atom_id res chain seq x y z
N MET A 1 -5.95 -4.11 -16.73
CA MET A 1 -5.34 -5.34 -16.19
C MET A 1 -5.36 -5.24 -14.68
N THR A 2 -5.53 -6.36 -13.98
CA THR A 2 -5.47 -6.40 -12.52
C THR A 2 -4.09 -6.86 -12.05
N ILE A 3 -3.66 -6.40 -10.88
CA ILE A 3 -2.43 -6.89 -10.25
C ILE A 3 -2.75 -8.14 -9.42
N GLU A 4 -2.20 -9.28 -9.82
CA GLU A 4 -2.36 -10.57 -9.14
C GLU A 4 -1.05 -11.00 -8.48
N GLY A 5 -1.10 -11.29 -7.19
CA GLY A 5 0.06 -11.73 -6.44
C GLY A 5 -0.29 -12.25 -5.05
N SER A 6 0.75 -12.70 -4.33
CA SER A 6 0.64 -13.09 -2.92
C SER A 6 1.55 -12.20 -2.08
N PHE A 7 1.01 -11.61 -1.02
CA PHE A 7 1.74 -10.72 -0.14
C PHE A 7 2.15 -11.46 1.14
N PRO A 8 3.43 -11.41 1.54
CA PRO A 8 3.91 -12.12 2.70
C PRO A 8 3.34 -11.51 3.97
N THR A 9 2.92 -12.37 4.90
CA THR A 9 2.63 -11.97 6.29
C THR A 9 3.95 -11.74 7.03
N PRO A 10 4.20 -10.54 7.59
CA PRO A 10 5.40 -10.28 8.37
C PRO A 10 5.51 -11.22 9.58
N ASN A 11 6.72 -11.63 9.94
CA ASN A 11 6.99 -12.38 11.15
C ASN A 11 7.60 -11.45 12.21
N ILE A 12 6.74 -10.72 12.91
CA ILE A 12 7.11 -9.75 13.95
C ILE A 12 6.26 -9.95 15.21
N SER A 13 6.69 -9.37 16.32
CA SER A 13 5.86 -9.30 17.53
C SER A 13 4.70 -8.33 17.29
N LYS A 14 3.48 -8.81 17.54
CA LYS A 14 2.28 -7.97 17.50
C LYS A 14 2.35 -6.87 18.56
N LEU A 15 1.84 -5.70 18.20
CA LEU A 15 1.49 -4.63 19.12
C LEU A 15 0.15 -4.98 19.78
N PRO A 16 0.01 -4.78 21.10
CA PRO A 16 -1.23 -5.05 21.84
C PRO A 16 -2.25 -3.93 21.60
N LEU A 17 -2.63 -3.75 20.34
CA LEU A 17 -3.55 -2.71 19.88
C LEU A 17 -4.67 -3.32 19.05
N THR A 18 -5.82 -2.70 19.14
CA THR A 18 -6.99 -2.89 18.28
C THR A 18 -7.04 -1.74 17.29
N VAL A 19 -6.82 -2.01 16.01
CA VAL A 19 -6.78 -0.97 14.96
C VAL A 19 -7.95 -1.13 14.00
N ALA A 20 -8.72 -0.06 13.79
CA ALA A 20 -9.62 0.00 12.65
C ALA A 20 -8.83 0.34 11.39
N VAL A 21 -9.18 -0.25 10.24
CA VAL A 21 -8.64 0.16 8.94
C VAL A 21 -9.76 0.66 8.04
N TYR A 22 -9.57 1.86 7.51
CA TYR A 22 -10.44 2.48 6.52
C TYR A 22 -9.69 2.60 5.20
N TYR A 23 -10.13 1.88 4.18
CA TYR A 23 -9.69 2.06 2.81
C TYR A 23 -10.63 3.07 2.17
N ASP A 24 -10.18 4.21 1.66
CA ASP A 24 -11.09 5.12 0.97
C ASP A 24 -11.39 4.64 -0.47
N ASP A 25 -12.38 5.25 -1.13
CA ASP A 25 -12.75 4.86 -2.48
C ASP A 25 -11.61 5.12 -3.49
N ALA A 26 -10.80 6.15 -3.25
CA ALA A 26 -9.63 6.45 -4.08
C ALA A 26 -8.60 5.30 -4.07
N LEU A 27 -8.41 4.63 -2.92
CA LEU A 27 -7.60 3.42 -2.84
C LEU A 27 -8.35 2.20 -3.36
N ARG A 28 -9.62 1.99 -2.98
CA ARG A 28 -10.40 0.80 -3.37
C ARG A 28 -10.54 0.65 -4.88
N GLU A 29 -10.76 1.77 -5.56
CA GLU A 29 -10.99 1.87 -6.99
C GLU A 29 -9.73 2.31 -7.75
N PHE A 30 -8.56 2.29 -7.10
CA PHE A 30 -7.34 2.81 -7.70
C PHE A 30 -7.01 2.13 -9.03
N ALA A 31 -6.87 2.95 -10.07
CA ALA A 31 -6.43 2.56 -11.39
C ALA A 31 -5.41 3.56 -11.94
N TYR A 32 -4.29 3.05 -12.45
CA TYR A 32 -3.29 3.83 -13.16
C TYR A 32 -3.48 3.73 -14.67
N LEU A 33 -3.63 4.88 -15.33
CA LEU A 33 -3.77 4.97 -16.78
C LEU A 33 -2.50 5.57 -17.40
N GLU A 34 -1.80 4.78 -18.20
CA GLU A 34 -0.71 5.23 -19.06
C GLU A 34 -1.28 5.55 -20.44
N TYR A 35 -0.93 6.73 -20.98
CA TYR A 35 -1.24 7.10 -22.34
C TYR A 35 0.02 7.10 -23.20
N SER A 36 -0.12 6.63 -24.44
CA SER A 36 0.90 6.78 -25.48
C SER A 36 1.13 8.25 -25.85
N GLU A 37 2.21 8.53 -26.58
CA GLU A 37 2.51 9.89 -27.08
C GLU A 37 1.41 10.46 -27.99
N THR A 38 0.58 9.60 -28.59
CA THR A 38 -0.57 9.99 -29.42
C THR A 38 -1.86 10.16 -28.63
N GLY A 39 -1.82 9.96 -27.30
CA GLY A 39 -2.97 10.09 -26.40
C GLY A 39 -3.89 8.88 -26.34
N ALA A 40 -3.54 7.77 -26.99
CA ALA A 40 -4.27 6.50 -26.84
C ALA A 40 -3.86 5.82 -25.53
N GLU A 41 -4.84 5.26 -24.81
CA GLU A 41 -4.62 4.44 -23.62
C GLU A 41 -3.73 3.24 -23.97
N GLU A 42 -2.60 3.14 -23.30
CA GLU A 42 -1.59 2.12 -23.51
C GLU A 42 -1.64 1.06 -22.41
N PHE A 43 -1.79 1.49 -21.15
CA PHE A 43 -1.96 0.61 -20.01
C PHE A 43 -3.03 1.14 -19.06
N ASN A 44 -3.91 0.26 -18.62
CA ASN A 44 -4.79 0.48 -17.48
C ASN A 44 -4.46 -0.58 -16.42
N ILE A 45 -3.94 -0.16 -15.27
CA ILE A 45 -3.54 -1.02 -14.16
C ILE A 45 -4.48 -0.77 -12.99
N GLU A 46 -5.39 -1.71 -12.77
CA GLU A 46 -6.36 -1.70 -11.69
C GLU A 46 -5.75 -2.47 -10.50
N SER A 47 -5.20 -1.73 -9.53
CA SER A 47 -4.48 -2.32 -8.39
C SER A 47 -5.14 -2.08 -7.04
N GLY A 48 -6.28 -1.38 -6.99
CA GLY A 48 -6.99 -1.07 -5.74
C GLY A 48 -7.21 -2.29 -4.82
N GLN A 49 -7.68 -3.40 -5.37
CA GLN A 49 -7.86 -4.64 -4.62
C GLN A 49 -6.54 -5.22 -4.09
N SER A 50 -5.47 -5.17 -4.89
CA SER A 50 -4.14 -5.66 -4.51
C SER A 50 -3.56 -4.88 -3.34
N HIS A 51 -3.83 -3.57 -3.25
CA HIS A 51 -3.46 -2.76 -2.08
C HIS A 51 -4.23 -3.16 -0.82
N ILE A 52 -5.54 -3.42 -0.94
CA ILE A 52 -6.37 -3.91 0.17
C ILE A 52 -5.89 -5.27 0.65
N GLU A 53 -5.63 -6.20 -0.28
CA GLU A 53 -5.10 -7.53 0.03
C GLU A 53 -3.76 -7.46 0.76
N LEU A 54 -2.87 -6.57 0.32
CA LEU A 54 -1.60 -6.30 0.98
C LEU A 54 -1.80 -5.87 2.45
N PHE A 55 -2.60 -4.84 2.70
CA PHE A 55 -2.83 -4.35 4.06
C PHE A 55 -3.59 -5.38 4.92
N ASN A 56 -4.53 -6.13 4.34
CA ASN A 56 -5.22 -7.22 5.02
C ASN A 56 -4.29 -8.40 5.36
N ALA A 57 -3.18 -8.58 4.65
CA ALA A 57 -2.16 -9.57 5.00
C ALA A 57 -1.18 -9.06 6.07
N VAL A 58 -0.88 -7.76 6.05
CA VAL A 58 0.16 -7.14 6.89
C VAL A 58 -0.37 -6.69 8.25
N LEU A 59 -1.47 -5.95 8.30
CA LEU A 59 -1.99 -5.37 9.54
C LEU A 59 -2.31 -6.44 10.60
N PRO A 60 -2.97 -7.57 10.29
CA PRO A 60 -3.26 -8.60 11.31
C PRO A 60 -2.01 -9.31 11.85
N ALA A 61 -0.85 -9.18 11.19
CA ALA A 61 0.43 -9.65 11.71
C ALA A 61 1.08 -8.65 12.66
N MET A 62 0.74 -7.37 12.52
CA MET A 62 1.32 -6.26 13.28
C MET A 62 0.52 -5.93 14.54
N PHE A 63 -0.81 -6.14 14.53
CA PHE A 63 -1.70 -5.75 15.62
C PHE A 63 -2.43 -6.95 16.22
N GLU A 64 -2.90 -6.80 17.45
CA GLU A 64 -3.65 -7.84 18.17
C GLU A 64 -4.99 -8.08 17.48
N GLU A 65 -5.73 -7.02 17.21
CA GLU A 65 -7.00 -7.04 16.49
C GLU A 65 -7.03 -5.97 15.39
N VAL A 66 -7.61 -6.33 14.23
CA VAL A 66 -7.79 -5.42 13.10
C VAL A 66 -9.23 -5.51 12.62
N VAL A 67 -9.90 -4.36 12.52
CA VAL A 67 -11.30 -4.28 12.09
C VAL A 67 -11.40 -3.40 10.85
N VAL A 68 -11.84 -3.95 9.74
CA VAL A 68 -12.14 -3.13 8.54
C VAL A 68 -13.43 -2.35 8.78
N VAL A 69 -13.40 -1.05 8.48
CA VAL A 69 -14.55 -0.15 8.58
C VAL A 69 -14.84 0.53 7.25
N ASP A 70 -16.11 0.87 7.03
CA ASP A 70 -16.57 1.48 5.77
C ASP A 70 -16.42 3.01 5.75
N SER A 71 -16.16 3.63 6.90
CA SER A 71 -15.94 5.07 7.07
C SER A 71 -15.15 5.33 8.36
N MET A 72 -14.57 6.52 8.51
CA MET A 72 -13.86 6.90 9.74
C MET A 72 -14.84 6.97 10.93
N GLU A 73 -16.04 7.50 10.71
CA GLU A 73 -17.09 7.61 11.73
C GLU A 73 -17.57 6.22 12.20
N ALA A 74 -17.51 5.19 11.35
CA ALA A 74 -17.88 3.84 11.74
C ALA A 74 -16.90 3.20 12.74
N ALA A 75 -15.71 3.77 12.93
CA ALA A 75 -14.76 3.33 13.96
C ALA A 75 -15.12 3.89 15.35
N GLU A 76 -15.84 5.01 15.43
CA GLU A 76 -16.28 5.61 16.69
C GLU A 76 -17.12 4.61 17.50
N GLY A 77 -16.82 4.49 18.79
CA GLY A 77 -17.55 3.59 19.69
C GLY A 77 -17.29 2.10 19.49
N ARG A 78 -16.37 1.69 18.59
CA ARG A 78 -15.93 0.28 18.45
C ARG A 78 -14.85 -0.14 19.44
N GLY A 79 -14.35 0.79 20.25
CA GLY A 79 -13.29 0.51 21.24
C GLY A 79 -11.94 0.19 20.59
N VAL A 80 -11.66 0.76 19.42
CA VAL A 80 -10.36 0.67 18.76
C VAL A 80 -9.41 1.73 19.33
N ASP A 81 -8.11 1.46 19.35
CA ASP A 81 -7.09 2.40 19.82
C ASP A 81 -6.76 3.46 18.76
N ALA A 82 -6.87 3.09 17.47
CA ALA A 82 -6.59 3.98 16.35
C ALA A 82 -7.32 3.54 15.07
N VAL A 83 -7.48 4.48 14.13
CA VAL A 83 -7.92 4.25 12.76
C VAL A 83 -6.75 4.49 11.81
N PHE A 84 -6.39 3.47 11.04
CA PHE A 84 -5.40 3.54 9.98
C PHE A 84 -6.07 3.75 8.62
N ALA A 85 -5.62 4.73 7.86
CA ALA A 85 -6.13 5.06 6.54
C ALA A 85 -4.98 5.30 5.55
N PRO A 86 -4.61 4.29 4.74
CA PRO A 86 -3.60 4.47 3.70
C PRO A 86 -4.19 5.15 2.47
N LEU A 87 -3.39 6.00 1.81
CA LEU A 87 -3.73 6.66 0.56
C LEU A 87 -2.58 6.48 -0.44
N ILE A 88 -2.90 6.22 -1.71
CA ILE A 88 -1.91 6.21 -2.79
C ILE A 88 -1.77 7.64 -3.30
N GLU A 89 -0.62 8.27 -3.06
CA GLU A 89 -0.31 9.61 -3.57
C GLU A 89 0.15 9.58 -5.03
N GLU A 90 0.94 8.56 -5.39
CA GLU A 90 1.53 8.48 -6.72
C GLU A 90 1.80 7.02 -7.09
N PHE A 91 1.54 6.69 -8.36
CA PHE A 91 1.95 5.45 -8.98
C PHE A 91 2.68 5.81 -10.27
N GLN A 92 3.89 5.28 -10.46
CA GLN A 92 4.69 5.51 -11.65
C GLN A 92 5.09 4.19 -12.28
N LEU A 93 4.91 4.11 -13.60
CA LEU A 93 5.36 3.00 -14.41
C LEU A 93 6.49 3.47 -15.34
N ALA A 94 7.64 2.80 -15.30
CA ALA A 94 8.66 3.00 -16.32
C ALA A 94 8.84 1.74 -17.16
N LEU A 95 8.74 1.94 -18.48
CA LEU A 95 8.86 0.90 -19.48
C LEU A 95 10.29 0.87 -20.03
N PRO A 96 10.82 -0.32 -20.37
CA PRO A 96 12.13 -0.47 -21.01
C PRO A 96 12.34 0.45 -22.22
N ALA A 97 11.31 0.59 -23.05
CA ALA A 97 11.35 1.41 -24.26
C ALA A 97 11.57 2.91 -23.96
N LYS A 98 11.16 3.40 -22.79
CA LYS A 98 11.30 4.80 -22.36
C LYS A 98 12.61 5.04 -21.61
N THR A 99 13.02 4.08 -20.75
CA THR A 99 14.22 4.22 -19.91
C THR A 99 15.51 3.78 -20.59
N LYS A 100 15.42 2.99 -21.67
CA LYS A 100 16.54 2.28 -22.30
C LYS A 100 17.24 1.30 -21.35
N LEU A 101 16.52 0.86 -20.31
CA LEU A 101 16.94 -0.21 -19.42
C LEU A 101 16.14 -1.47 -19.77
N ASP A 102 16.76 -2.65 -19.66
CA ASP A 102 16.11 -3.92 -19.97
C ASP A 102 15.19 -4.41 -18.81
N VAL A 103 14.51 -3.48 -18.13
CA VAL A 103 13.66 -3.73 -16.95
C VAL A 103 12.38 -2.90 -16.98
N TYR A 104 11.31 -3.49 -16.46
CA TYR A 104 10.09 -2.79 -16.06
C TYR A 104 10.21 -2.36 -14.62
N GLU A 105 9.74 -1.16 -14.31
CA GLU A 105 9.85 -0.59 -12.97
C GLU A 105 8.52 0.03 -12.54
N VAL A 106 8.17 -0.19 -11.28
CA VAL A 106 6.98 0.36 -10.63
C VAL A 106 7.42 1.05 -9.34
N TRP A 107 7.02 2.32 -9.19
CA TRP A 107 7.15 3.06 -7.94
C TRP A 107 5.77 3.42 -7.43
N ILE A 108 5.59 3.30 -6.12
CA ILE A 108 4.33 3.65 -5.49
C ILE A 108 4.64 4.49 -4.25
N LYS A 109 4.04 5.67 -4.17
CA LYS A 109 4.13 6.57 -3.03
C LYS A 109 2.81 6.56 -2.29
N TYR A 110 2.88 6.31 -0.99
CA TYR A 110 1.73 6.32 -0.11
C TYR A 110 1.84 7.44 0.91
N ASN A 111 0.69 8.00 1.25
CA ASN A 111 0.49 8.75 2.47
C ASN A 111 -0.19 7.82 3.48
N MET A 112 0.48 7.56 4.59
CA MET A 112 -0.01 6.70 5.66
C MET A 112 -0.57 7.59 6.77
N ARG A 113 -1.86 7.48 7.04
CA ARG A 113 -2.51 8.25 8.10
C ARG A 113 -2.94 7.36 9.26
N LEU A 114 -2.68 7.85 10.46
CA LEU A 114 -3.14 7.27 11.71
C LEU A 114 -3.85 8.36 12.54
N VAL A 115 -5.05 8.07 13.00
CA VAL A 115 -5.87 8.95 13.85
C VAL A 115 -6.46 8.16 15.01
N THR A 116 -6.92 8.82 16.07
CA THR A 116 -7.63 8.16 17.17
C THR A 116 -9.01 7.67 16.71
N ALA A 117 -9.70 6.90 17.55
CA ALA A 117 -11.08 6.47 17.27
C ALA A 117 -12.05 7.65 17.07
N GLU A 118 -11.76 8.80 17.70
CA GLU A 118 -12.52 10.05 17.60
C GLU A 118 -12.09 10.93 16.41
N GLY A 119 -11.10 10.49 15.62
CA GLY A 119 -10.59 11.21 14.46
C GLY A 119 -9.51 12.26 14.78
N ASP A 120 -9.00 12.31 16.01
CA ASP A 120 -7.89 13.21 16.35
C ASP A 120 -6.59 12.72 15.70
N TYR A 121 -5.77 13.67 15.24
CA TYR A 121 -4.51 13.37 14.57
C TYR A 121 -3.53 12.63 15.48
N ILE A 122 -2.99 11.50 15.01
CA ILE A 122 -1.84 10.81 15.63
C ILE A 122 -0.59 11.04 14.77
N ALA A 123 -0.62 10.59 13.52
CA ALA A 123 0.55 10.63 12.63
C ALA A 123 0.14 10.63 11.15
N ASP A 124 0.97 11.25 10.33
CA ASP A 124 0.89 11.22 8.88
C ASP A 124 2.31 11.15 8.31
N TRP A 125 2.62 10.12 7.53
CA TRP A 125 3.95 9.92 6.98
C TRP A 125 3.92 9.32 5.59
N VAL A 126 4.94 9.65 4.80
CA VAL A 126 5.10 9.15 3.44
C VAL A 126 5.91 7.87 3.45
N LEU A 127 5.47 6.88 2.67
CA LEU A 127 6.23 5.67 2.39
C LEU A 127 6.28 5.42 0.88
N THR A 128 7.47 5.21 0.34
CA THR A 128 7.68 4.85 -1.06
C THR A 128 8.10 3.41 -1.16
N SER A 129 7.58 2.69 -2.15
CA SER A 129 8.04 1.36 -2.49
C SER A 129 8.43 1.24 -3.96
N TYR A 130 9.30 0.29 -4.25
CA TYR A 130 9.85 0.08 -5.59
C TYR A 130 9.92 -1.40 -5.94
N GLY A 131 9.58 -1.70 -7.19
CA GLY A 131 9.72 -3.03 -7.75
C GLY A 131 10.18 -3.00 -9.18
N LYS A 132 10.93 -4.04 -9.57
CA LYS A 132 11.44 -4.19 -10.92
C LYS A 132 11.43 -5.63 -11.39
N THR A 133 11.23 -5.80 -12.69
CA THR A 133 11.26 -7.11 -13.36
C THR A 133 12.03 -7.00 -14.67
N PRO A 134 12.98 -7.91 -14.96
CA PRO A 134 13.70 -7.89 -16.22
C PRO A 134 12.81 -8.25 -17.41
N MET A 135 13.18 -7.76 -18.58
CA MET A 135 12.61 -8.25 -19.84
C MET A 135 13.03 -9.70 -20.08
N GLU A 136 12.10 -10.52 -20.54
CA GLU A 136 12.37 -11.92 -20.91
C GLU A 136 11.65 -12.26 -22.22
N THR A 137 12.32 -13.00 -23.11
CA THR A 137 11.86 -13.27 -24.49
C THR A 137 10.48 -13.91 -24.59
N PHE A 138 10.02 -14.61 -23.55
CA PHE A 138 8.72 -15.32 -23.54
C PHE A 138 7.71 -14.73 -22.54
N ARG A 139 8.02 -13.60 -21.89
CA ARG A 139 7.11 -12.94 -20.95
C ARG A 139 6.40 -11.78 -21.65
N THR A 140 5.09 -11.64 -21.43
CA THR A 140 4.34 -10.50 -21.93
C THR A 140 4.66 -9.24 -21.13
N THR A 141 4.43 -8.06 -21.71
CA THR A 141 4.63 -6.78 -21.02
C THR A 141 3.74 -6.69 -19.79
N GLU A 142 2.47 -7.08 -19.89
CA GLU A 142 1.51 -7.06 -18.79
C GLU A 142 1.96 -7.95 -17.63
N ALA A 143 2.49 -9.14 -17.93
CA ALA A 143 3.02 -10.04 -16.90
C ALA A 143 4.26 -9.45 -16.22
N ALA A 144 5.15 -8.80 -16.97
CA ALA A 144 6.33 -8.17 -16.40
C ALA A 144 5.99 -6.95 -15.51
N ILE A 145 5.00 -6.16 -15.91
CA ILE A 145 4.43 -5.07 -15.11
C ILE A 145 3.80 -5.62 -13.84
N ASN A 146 3.00 -6.69 -13.95
CA ASN A 146 2.40 -7.36 -12.79
C ASN A 146 3.47 -7.79 -11.79
N ASP A 147 4.51 -8.49 -12.25
CA ASP A 147 5.60 -8.94 -11.39
C ASP A 147 6.32 -7.75 -10.73
N ALA A 148 6.57 -6.66 -11.46
CA ALA A 148 7.22 -5.47 -10.91
C ALA A 148 6.34 -4.80 -9.84
N ALA A 149 5.03 -4.69 -10.07
CA ALA A 149 4.08 -4.18 -9.09
C ALA A 149 4.00 -5.07 -7.84
N VAL A 150 3.97 -6.40 -8.01
CA VAL A 150 4.00 -7.35 -6.88
C VAL A 150 5.28 -7.18 -6.06
N VAL A 151 6.45 -6.98 -6.71
CA VAL A 151 7.70 -6.69 -6.00
C VAL A 151 7.59 -5.37 -5.22
N ALA A 152 7.03 -4.32 -5.82
CA ALA A 152 6.83 -3.03 -5.15
C ALA A 152 5.89 -3.13 -3.94
N LEU A 153 4.83 -3.93 -4.02
CA LEU A 153 3.90 -4.17 -2.92
C LEU A 153 4.56 -4.98 -1.79
N ARG A 154 5.41 -5.96 -2.12
CA ARG A 154 6.20 -6.73 -1.13
C ARG A 154 7.25 -5.87 -0.42
N ASP A 155 7.87 -4.95 -1.16
CA ASP A 155 8.77 -3.95 -0.60
C ASP A 155 8.03 -3.02 0.38
N LEU A 156 6.80 -2.59 0.02
CA LEU A 156 5.94 -1.82 0.92
C LEU A 156 5.62 -2.57 2.22
N ALA A 157 5.20 -3.84 2.13
CA ALA A 157 4.94 -4.66 3.33
C ALA A 157 6.14 -4.68 4.28
N SER A 158 7.34 -4.90 3.72
CA SER A 158 8.58 -4.99 4.50
C SER A 158 8.91 -3.65 5.14
N SER A 159 8.91 -2.58 4.35
CA SER A 159 9.22 -1.23 4.82
C SER A 159 8.21 -0.74 5.85
N PHE A 160 6.92 -0.93 5.65
CA PHE A 160 5.85 -0.53 6.57
C PHE A 160 5.96 -1.27 7.91
N SER A 161 6.06 -2.59 7.88
CA SER A 161 6.13 -3.42 9.09
C SER A 161 7.37 -3.14 9.95
N LEU A 162 8.49 -2.76 9.33
CA LEU A 162 9.72 -2.42 10.04
C LEU A 162 9.74 -0.97 10.56
N SER A 163 9.13 -0.03 9.84
CA SER A 163 9.24 1.40 10.13
C SER A 163 8.09 1.97 10.97
N PHE A 164 6.96 1.27 11.10
CA PHE A 164 5.77 1.79 11.80
C PHE A 164 6.08 2.35 13.20
N THR A 165 6.78 1.58 14.05
CA THR A 165 7.15 2.01 15.41
C THR A 165 8.35 2.97 15.45
N GLN A 166 8.97 3.24 14.31
CA GLN A 166 10.08 4.18 14.17
C GLN A 166 9.60 5.59 13.78
N VAL A 167 8.36 5.72 13.28
CA VAL A 167 7.73 7.02 13.02
C VAL A 167 7.64 7.77 14.36
N PRO A 168 8.26 8.96 14.49
CA PRO A 168 8.36 9.66 15.77
C PRO A 168 7.00 9.87 16.45
N GLU A 169 6.01 10.31 15.71
CA GLU A 169 4.66 10.59 16.19
C GLU A 169 3.94 9.31 16.65
N VAL A 170 4.08 8.22 15.90
CA VAL A 170 3.55 6.90 16.30
C VAL A 170 4.23 6.41 17.56
N ARG A 171 5.57 6.53 17.64
CA ARG A 171 6.34 6.11 18.82
C ARG A 171 5.94 6.90 20.06
N ASP A 172 5.80 8.21 19.93
CA ASP A 172 5.42 9.10 21.03
C ASP A 172 3.99 8.81 21.50
N TRP A 173 3.07 8.51 20.57
CA TRP A 173 1.73 8.02 20.89
C TRP A 173 1.75 6.68 21.63
N LEU A 174 2.48 5.68 21.13
CA LEU A 174 2.61 4.37 21.78
C LEU A 174 3.17 4.47 23.20
N ALA A 175 4.05 5.44 23.47
CA ALA A 175 4.61 5.69 24.80
C ALA A 175 3.63 6.37 25.76
N SER A 176 2.51 6.89 25.26
CA SER A 176 1.47 7.56 26.03
C SER A 176 0.28 6.66 26.41
N LEU A 177 0.22 5.46 25.84
CA LEU A 177 -0.81 4.44 26.10
C LEU A 177 -0.61 3.74 27.46
#